data_AF-A0ABD0ZX44-F1
#
_entry.id   AF-A0ABD0ZX44-F1
#
_cell.length_a   1.000
_cell.length_b   1.000
_cell.length_c   1.000
_cell.angle_alpha   90.00
_cell.angle_beta   90.00
_cell.angle_gamma   90.00
#
_symmetry.space_group_name_H-M   'P 1'
#
loop_
_entity.id
_entity.type
_entity.pdbx_description
1 polymer ?
#
loop_
_entity_poly.entity_id
_entity_poly.type
_entity_poly.pdbx_seq_one_letter_code
_entity_poly.pdbx_strand_id
1 'polypeptide(L)' 'MKKLEEAVRSVQMPGLTWGASKLIPIGYGIKKLTIMMTIVDGLVPVDNLIEDHLTLEPNNEYIQSVDIVAFNKI' A
#
# COMPACT_ATOMS: atom_id res chain seq x y z
N MET A 1 10.41 -0.05 -9.72
CA MET A 1 9.11 -0.50 -9.17
C MET A 1 9.17 -1.75 -8.30
N LYS A 2 10.13 -2.68 -8.46
CA LYS A 2 10.25 -3.83 -7.54
C LYS A 2 10.44 -3.38 -6.08
N LYS A 3 11.36 -2.45 -5.83
CA LYS A 3 11.58 -1.87 -4.50
C LYS A 3 10.34 -1.22 -3.87
N LEU A 4 9.49 -0.57 -4.67
CA LEU A 4 8.23 0.01 -4.18
C LEU A 4 7.29 -1.08 -3.67
N GLU A 5 7.13 -2.16 -4.44
CA GLU A 5 6.30 -3.28 -4.02
C GLU A 5 6.90 -4.03 -2.82
N GLU A 6 8.22 -4.21 -2.79
CA GLU A 6 8.94 -4.79 -1.64
C GLU A 6 8.74 -3.94 -0.38
N ALA A 7 8.84 -2.60 -0.49
CA ALA A 7 8.60 -1.68 0.62
C ALA A 7 7.17 -1.82 1.16
N VAL A 8 6.15 -1.83 0.30
CA VAL A 8 4.75 -2.02 0.72
C VAL A 8 4.55 -3.39 1.37
N ARG A 9 5.07 -4.47 0.75
CA ARG A 9 4.93 -5.84 1.27
C ARG A 9 5.75 -6.10 2.54
N SER A 10 6.75 -5.25 2.84
CA SER A 10 7.54 -5.38 4.07
C SER A 10 6.74 -5.04 5.32
N VAL A 11 5.67 -4.25 5.18
CA VAL A 11 4.77 -3.92 6.28
C VAL A 11 3.97 -5.15 6.68
N GLN A 12 4.18 -5.61 7.91
CA GLN A 12 3.48 -6.74 8.51
C GLN A 12 2.80 -6.30 9.81
N MET A 13 1.52 -6.60 9.93
CA MET A 13 0.76 -6.38 11.16
C MET A 13 -0.35 -7.43 11.29
N PRO A 14 -0.77 -7.76 12.53
CA PRO A 14 -1.86 -8.70 12.75
C PRO A 14 -3.13 -8.28 12.03
N GLY A 15 -3.69 -9.18 11.22
CA GLY A 15 -4.93 -8.92 10.48
C GLY A 15 -4.73 -8.24 9.12
N LEU A 16 -3.52 -7.87 8.71
CA LEU A 16 -3.23 -7.35 7.37
C LEU A 16 -2.75 -8.49 6.44
N THR A 17 -3.35 -8.59 5.27
CA THR A 17 -2.92 -9.52 4.21
C THR A 17 -2.77 -8.77 2.89
N TRP A 18 -1.57 -8.84 2.30
CA TRP A 18 -1.28 -8.27 0.98
C TRP A 18 -1.68 -9.24 -0.14
N GLY A 19 -2.46 -8.75 -1.10
CA GLY A 19 -2.95 -9.51 -2.24
C GLY A 19 -2.15 -9.30 -3.52
N ALA A 20 -2.84 -9.45 -4.65
CA ALA A 20 -2.27 -9.21 -5.97
C ALA A 20 -2.02 -7.73 -6.21
N SER A 21 -0.97 -7.45 -6.98
CA SER A 21 -0.52 -6.11 -7.34
C SER A 21 -0.42 -5.97 -8.86
N LYS A 22 -0.54 -4.74 -9.36
CA LYS A 22 -0.30 -4.39 -10.76
C LYS A 22 0.25 -2.98 -10.87
N LEU A 23 1.05 -2.75 -11.91
CA LEU A 23 1.53 -1.43 -12.28
C LEU A 23 0.63 -0.81 -13.33
N ILE A 24 0.02 0.33 -13.00
CA ILE A 24 -0.91 1.03 -13.89
C ILE A 24 -0.22 2.31 -14.40
N PRO A 25 -0.14 2.53 -15.72
CA PRO A 25 0.37 3.79 -16.27
C PRO A 25 -0.59 4.94 -15.95
N ILE A 26 -0.03 6.08 -15.54
CA ILE A 26 -0.80 7.31 -15.24
C ILE A 26 -0.46 8.49 -16.16
N GLY A 27 0.51 8.32 -17.06
CA GLY A 27 0.95 9.34 -18.02
C GLY A 27 2.43 9.64 -17.92
N TYR A 28 2.99 10.31 -18.94
CA TYR A 28 4.39 10.78 -18.96
C TYR A 28 5.45 9.72 -18.60
N GLY A 29 5.21 8.45 -18.94
CA GLY A 29 6.10 7.32 -18.60
C GLY A 29 6.04 6.87 -17.13
N ILE A 30 5.24 7.53 -16.28
CA ILE A 30 5.06 7.20 -14.87
C ILE A 30 4.01 6.09 -14.71
N LYS A 31 4.31 5.15 -13.82
CA LYS A 31 3.40 4.07 -13.41
C LYS A 31 3.16 4.18 -11.91
N LYS A 32 1.93 3.93 -11.47
CA LYS A 32 1.60 3.74 -10.05
C LYS A 32 1.49 2.26 -9.72
N LEU A 33 1.82 1.89 -8.48
CA LEU A 33 1.51 0.58 -7.94
C LEU A 33 0.07 0.58 -7.44
N THR A 34 -0.70 -0.42 -7.85
CA THR A 34 -2.02 -0.72 -7.28
C THR A 34 -1.95 -2.10 -6.69
N ILE A 35 -2.21 -2.22 -5.40
CA ILE A 35 -2.12 -3.48 -4.64
C ILE A 35 -3.40 -3.66 -3.83
N MET A 36 -3.91 -4.88 -3.82
CA MET A 36 -5.03 -5.24 -2.96
C MET A 36 -4.53 -5.58 -1.56
N MET A 37 -5.31 -5.23 -0.55
CA MET A 37 -5.11 -5.70 0.81
C MET A 37 -6.44 -6.12 1.42
N THR A 38 -6.37 -7.08 2.32
CA THR A 38 -7.48 -7.49 3.17
C THR A 38 -7.09 -7.22 4.61
N ILE A 39 -8.01 -6.61 5.36
CA ILE A 39 -7.80 -6.24 6.75
C ILE A 39 -8.86 -6.92 7.63
N VAL A 40 -8.50 -7.16 8.89
CA VAL A 40 -9.47 -7.52 9.93
C VAL A 40 -9.95 -6.25 10.62
N ASP A 41 -11.27 -6.00 10.54
CA ASP A 41 -11.92 -4.86 11.19
C ASP A 41 -11.56 -4.82 12.69
N GLY A 42 -11.11 -3.65 13.16
CA GLY A 42 -10.72 -3.42 14.56
C GLY A 42 -9.28 -3.80 14.92
N LEU A 43 -8.53 -4.45 14.02
CA LEU A 43 -7.09 -4.73 14.24
C LEU A 43 -6.18 -3.81 13.41
N VAL A 44 -6.64 -3.42 12.22
CA VAL A 44 -5.84 -2.61 11.28
C VAL A 44 -6.58 -1.32 10.94
N PRO A 45 -6.19 -0.19 11.55
CA PRO A 45 -6.64 1.13 11.11
C PRO A 45 -5.95 1.49 9.79
N VAL A 46 -6.72 1.72 8.72
CA VAL A 46 -6.17 2.01 7.38
C VAL A 46 -5.39 3.32 7.36
N ASP A 47 -5.87 4.35 8.06
CA ASP A 47 -5.20 5.64 8.12
C ASP A 47 -3.82 5.51 8.79
N ASN A 48 -3.73 4.82 9.93
CA ASN A 48 -2.46 4.54 10.60
C ASN A 48 -1.51 3.70 9.71
N LEU A 49 -2.04 2.70 8.98
CA LEU A 49 -1.22 1.93 8.04
C LEU A 49 -0.57 2.84 6.99
N ILE A 50 -1.31 3.84 6.49
CA ILE A 50 -0.79 4.77 5.51
C ILE A 50 0.25 5.70 6.15
N GLU A 51 -0.13 6.40 7.22
CA GLU A 51 0.68 7.46 7.83
C GLU A 51 1.92 6.92 8.56
N ASP A 52 1.75 5.87 9.37
CA ASP A 52 2.80 5.40 10.29
C ASP A 52 3.73 4.36 9.63
N HIS A 53 3.31 3.73 8.53
CA HIS A 53 4.08 2.65 7.89
C HIS A 53 4.43 2.90 6.42
N LEU A 54 3.47 3.33 5.59
CA LEU A 54 3.72 3.47 4.15
C LEU A 54 4.38 4.80 3.79
N THR A 55 4.02 5.89 4.45
CA THR A 55 4.58 7.23 4.18
C THR A 55 5.69 7.65 5.13
N LEU A 56 6.12 6.75 6.02
CA LEU A 56 7.18 6.99 7.00
C LEU A 56 8.54 6.44 6.51
N GLU A 57 9.65 6.88 7.12
CA GLU A 57 10.97 6.33 6.81
C GLU A 57 11.06 4.84 7.22
N PRO A 58 11.67 3.96 6.41
CA PRO A 58 12.40 4.22 5.16
C PRO A 58 11.54 4.15 3.88
N ASN A 59 10.24 3.90 4.00
CA ASN A 59 9.37 3.64 2.85
C ASN A 59 9.06 4.91 2.02
N ASN A 60 9.13 6.09 2.64
CA ASN A 60 8.96 7.38 1.98
C ASN A 60 9.98 7.67 0.85
N GLU A 61 11.12 6.97 0.80
CA GLU A 61 12.08 7.03 -0.31
C GLU A 61 11.47 6.53 -1.63
N TYR A 62 10.51 5.60 -1.54
CA TYR A 62 9.87 4.95 -2.68
C TYR A 62 8.40 5.37 -2.84
N ILE A 63 7.74 5.72 -1.75
CA ILE A 63 6.30 6.04 -1.69
C ILE A 63 6.12 7.55 -1.51
N GLN A 64 5.66 8.23 -2.57
CA GLN A 64 5.36 9.66 -2.51
C GLN A 64 4.03 9.97 -1.82
N SER A 65 3.00 9.15 -2.09
CA SER A 65 1.67 9.26 -1.51
C SER A 65 0.92 7.94 -1.68
N VAL A 66 -0.17 7.76 -0.93
CA VAL A 66 -1.05 6.59 -1.00
C VAL A 66 -2.50 7.07 -1.11
N ASP A 67 -3.25 6.46 -2.03
CA ASP A 67 -4.67 6.73 -2.25
C ASP A 67 -5.46 5.43 -2.22
N ILE A 68 -6.66 5.47 -1.64
CA ILE A 68 -7.59 4.35 -1.65
C ILE A 68 -8.35 4.35 -2.98
N VAL A 69 -8.13 3.33 -3.81
CA VAL A 69 -8.82 3.19 -5.11
C VAL A 69 -10.27 2.75 -4.92
N ALA A 70 -10.51 1.78 -4.04
CA ALA A 70 -11.82 1.24 -3.70
C ALA A 70 -11.74 0.56 -2.33
N PHE A 71 -12.87 0.57 -1.60
CA PHE A 71 -13.00 -0.09 -0.31
C PHE A 71 -14.30 -0.90 -0.30
N ASN A 72 -14.17 -2.22 -0.13
CA ASN A 72 -15.30 -3.15 -0.14
C ASN A 72 -15.29 -3.97 1.15
N LYS A 73 -16.48 -4.21 1.70
CA LYS A 73 -16.65 -5.16 2.81
C LYS A 73 -16.79 -6.58 2.25
N ILE A 74 -16.12 -7.53 2.89
CA ILE A 74 -16.18 -8.97 2.59
C ILE A 74 -16.79 -9.75 3.75
#